data_AF-A0A258SA14-F1
#
_entry.id   AF-A0A258SA14-F1
#
_cell.length_a   1.000
_cell.length_b   1.000
_cell.length_c   1.000
_cell.angle_alpha   90.00
_cell.angle_beta   90.00
_cell.angle_gamma   90.00
#
_symmetry.space_group_name_H-M   'P 1'
#
loop_
_entity.id
_entity.type
_entity.pdbx_description
1 polymer ?
#
loop_
_entity_poly.entity_id
_entity_poly.type
_entity_poly.pdbx_seq_one_letter_code
_entity_poly.pdbx_strand_id
1 'polypeptide(L)'
;MIDLKACPLWLYRLLPFLRWWPNVTPQTFKADTVAAFTGALIVLPQAVAFATIAGLPPEYGLYAAMLPAVVAALWGSSWHLVSGPTTAISIVVFASISPLAEPGSPQFIGLVLTLTLLAGLIQLAMGLARLGAMVNFISHTVIIGFTAGA
;
A
#
# COMPACT_ATOMS: atom_id res chain seq x y z
N MET A 1 12.09 -25.61 18.10
CA MET A 1 12.93 -25.12 16.98
C MET A 1 12.31 -25.70 15.71
N ILE A 2 11.54 -24.90 14.95
CA ILE A 2 10.86 -25.37 13.74
C ILE A 2 11.94 -25.63 12.68
N ASP A 3 11.99 -26.85 12.16
CA ASP A 3 12.97 -27.23 11.12
C ASP A 3 12.56 -26.59 9.78
N LEU A 4 13.07 -25.39 9.53
CA LEU A 4 12.80 -24.58 8.34
C LEU A 4 13.27 -25.23 7.03
N LYS A 5 14.07 -26.30 7.10
CA LYS A 5 14.58 -27.04 5.93
C LYS A 5 13.55 -28.01 5.33
N ALA A 6 12.44 -28.29 6.04
CA ALA A 6 11.38 -29.19 5.57
C ALA A 6 10.20 -28.45 4.89
N CYS A 7 10.21 -27.11 4.84
CA CYS A 7 9.09 -26.36 4.25
C CYS A 7 9.07 -26.50 2.72
N PRO A 8 7.96 -26.97 2.13
CA PRO A 8 7.88 -27.14 0.69
C PRO A 8 7.85 -25.78 -0.02
N LEU A 9 8.52 -25.68 -1.18
CA LEU A 9 8.69 -24.43 -1.94
C LEU A 9 7.37 -23.68 -2.28
N TRP A 10 6.24 -24.39 -2.37
CA TRP A 10 4.94 -23.78 -2.63
C TRP A 10 4.42 -22.95 -1.44
N LEU A 11 4.83 -23.27 -0.22
CA LEU A 11 4.43 -22.54 0.99
C LEU A 11 5.04 -21.13 1.00
N TYR A 12 6.31 -20.99 0.63
CA TYR A 12 6.96 -19.69 0.40
C TYR A 12 6.45 -18.96 -0.86
N ARG A 13 5.72 -19.70 -1.72
CA ARG A 13 4.80 -19.24 -2.78
C ARG A 13 3.68 -18.35 -2.25
N LEU A 14 2.92 -18.94 -1.32
CA LEU A 14 1.65 -18.42 -0.84
C LEU A 14 1.79 -17.51 0.39
N LEU A 15 2.78 -17.78 1.25
CA LEU A 15 3.03 -17.08 2.51
C LEU A 15 4.48 -16.55 2.52
N PRO A 16 4.79 -15.49 1.74
CA PRO A 16 6.16 -15.05 1.55
C PRO A 16 6.79 -14.47 2.83
N PHE A 17 5.99 -13.94 3.78
CA PHE A 17 6.49 -13.49 5.09
C PHE A 17 7.25 -14.56 5.88
N LEU A 18 6.98 -15.86 5.62
CA LEU A 18 7.72 -16.95 6.26
C LEU A 18 9.20 -16.98 5.88
N ARG A 19 9.59 -16.44 4.72
CA ARG A 19 11.03 -16.36 4.34
C ARG A 19 11.82 -15.45 5.28
N TRP A 20 11.12 -14.60 6.01
CA TRP A 20 11.71 -13.48 6.71
C TRP A 20 11.66 -13.68 8.22
N TRP A 21 10.78 -14.57 8.69
CA TRP A 21 10.71 -15.07 10.06
C TRP A 21 12.09 -15.42 10.66
N PRO A 22 13.04 -16.08 9.95
CA PRO A 22 14.35 -16.40 10.50
C PRO A 22 15.23 -15.16 10.77
N ASN A 23 14.94 -14.02 10.14
CA ASN A 23 15.67 -12.77 10.32
C ASN A 23 15.12 -11.92 11.50
N VAL A 24 14.01 -12.36 12.11
CA VAL A 24 13.45 -11.73 13.31
C VAL A 24 14.23 -12.21 14.52
N THR A 25 15.18 -11.39 14.95
CA THR A 25 16.03 -11.55 16.12
C THR A 25 15.63 -10.52 17.18
N PRO A 26 16.00 -10.69 18.46
CA PRO A 26 15.75 -9.66 19.49
C PRO A 26 16.32 -8.29 19.10
N GLN A 27 17.46 -8.26 18.39
CA GLN A 27 18.10 -7.04 17.92
C GLN A 27 17.28 -6.37 16.80
N THR A 28 16.84 -7.14 15.80
CA THR A 28 16.02 -6.60 14.69
C THR A 28 14.64 -6.20 15.18
N PHE A 29 14.02 -6.96 16.10
CA PHE A 29 12.75 -6.60 16.72
C PHE A 29 12.81 -5.24 17.45
N LYS A 30 13.90 -4.96 18.19
CA LYS A 30 14.09 -3.67 18.85
C LYS A 30 14.24 -2.53 17.82
N ALA A 31 15.03 -2.74 16.77
CA ALA A 31 15.21 -1.77 15.70
C ALA A 31 13.90 -1.49 14.95
N ASP A 32 13.18 -2.55 14.58
CA ASP A 32 11.90 -2.48 13.88
C ASP A 32 10.82 -1.80 14.74
N THR A 33 10.85 -2.00 16.06
CA THR A 33 9.93 -1.30 16.97
C THR A 33 10.17 0.21 16.93
N VAL A 34 11.43 0.66 17.02
CA VAL A 34 11.76 2.09 16.93
C VAL A 34 11.39 2.67 15.55
N ALA A 35 11.68 1.93 14.48
CA ALA A 35 11.31 2.31 13.12
C ALA A 35 9.79 2.40 12.93
N ALA A 36 9.03 1.44 13.48
CA ALA A 36 7.57 1.42 13.42
C ALA A 36 6.96 2.60 14.17
N PHE A 37 7.44 2.94 15.36
CA PHE A 37 6.96 4.13 16.09
C PHE A 37 7.28 5.42 15.35
N THR A 38 8.51 5.55 14.85
CA THR A 38 8.93 6.74 14.09
C THR A 38 8.11 6.89 12.81
N GLY A 39 7.90 5.79 12.08
CA GLY A 39 7.09 5.75 10.87
C GLY A 39 5.61 6.04 11.16
N ALA A 40 5.05 5.49 12.24
CA ALA A 40 3.66 5.73 12.62
C ALA A 40 3.41 7.21 12.94
N LEU A 41 4.32 7.85 13.66
CA LEU A 41 4.22 9.29 13.97
C LEU A 41 4.17 10.17 12.72
N ILE A 42 4.85 9.76 11.65
CA ILE A 42 4.85 10.48 10.36
C ILE A 42 3.61 10.12 9.54
N VAL A 43 3.30 8.83 9.42
CA VAL A 43 2.27 8.34 8.50
C VAL A 43 0.86 8.69 8.95
N LEU A 44 0.59 8.77 10.25
CA LEU A 44 -0.74 9.07 10.77
C LEU A 44 -1.26 10.45 10.34
N PRO A 45 -0.56 11.57 10.61
CA PRO A 45 -1.00 12.88 10.13
C PRO A 45 -0.97 12.98 8.60
N GLN A 46 0.00 12.34 7.95
CA GLN A 46 0.09 12.31 6.49
C GLN A 46 -1.12 11.62 5.85
N ALA A 47 -1.56 10.49 6.40
CA ALA A 47 -2.70 9.74 5.89
C ALA A 47 -4.03 10.51 6.06
N VAL A 48 -4.21 11.19 7.19
CA VAL A 48 -5.33 12.13 7.43
C VAL A 48 -5.35 13.25 6.40
N ALA A 49 -4.19 13.84 6.10
CA ALA A 49 -4.08 14.87 5.06
C ALA A 49 -4.43 14.32 3.67
N PHE A 50 -3.95 13.12 3.33
CA PHE A 50 -4.23 12.48 2.04
C PHE A 50 -5.70 12.10 1.86
N ALA A 51 -6.39 11.64 2.91
CA ALA A 51 -7.83 11.44 2.85
C ALA A 51 -8.59 12.75 2.56
N THR A 52 -8.15 13.84 3.19
CA THR A 52 -8.71 15.18 2.93
C THR A 52 -8.49 15.61 1.48
N ILE A 53 -7.30 15.37 0.91
CA ILE A 53 -7.01 15.62 -0.52
C ILE A 53 -7.93 14.77 -1.42
N ALA A 54 -8.19 13.51 -1.02
CA ALA A 54 -9.08 12.62 -1.75
C ALA A 54 -10.58 12.98 -1.62
N GLY A 55 -10.94 14.01 -0.84
CA GLY A 55 -12.33 14.39 -0.56
C GLY A 55 -13.08 13.42 0.34
N LEU A 56 -12.35 12.61 1.13
CA LEU A 56 -12.90 11.65 2.08
C LEU A 56 -12.83 12.17 3.53
N PRO A 57 -13.71 11.67 4.41
CA PRO A 57 -13.54 11.86 5.84
C PRO A 57 -12.16 11.36 6.34
N PRO A 58 -11.52 12.05 7.31
CA PRO A 58 -10.14 11.75 7.70
C PRO A 58 -9.86 10.33 8.17
N GLU A 59 -10.85 9.66 8.76
CA GLU A 59 -10.76 8.26 9.22
C GLU A 59 -10.43 7.27 8.10
N TYR A 60 -10.83 7.57 6.86
CA TYR A 60 -10.49 6.73 5.69
C TYR A 60 -8.98 6.75 5.39
N GLY A 61 -8.29 7.82 5.76
CA GLY A 61 -6.84 7.89 5.68
C GLY A 61 -6.18 6.86 6.59
N LEU A 62 -6.69 6.71 7.81
CA LEU A 62 -6.21 5.71 8.77
C LEU A 62 -6.43 4.30 8.24
N TYR A 63 -7.60 4.01 7.66
CA TYR A 63 -7.88 2.71 7.04
C TYR A 63 -6.92 2.42 5.88
N ALA A 64 -6.67 3.43 5.03
CA ALA A 64 -5.75 3.33 3.90
C ALA A 64 -4.28 3.23 4.33
N ALA A 65 -3.90 3.68 5.52
CA ALA A 65 -2.54 3.53 6.06
C ALA A 65 -2.35 2.17 6.76
N MET A 66 -3.39 1.63 7.39
CA MET A 66 -3.29 0.40 8.17
C MET A 66 -3.40 -0.86 7.30
N LEU A 67 -4.46 -0.97 6.49
CA LEU A 67 -4.74 -2.23 5.77
C LEU A 67 -3.68 -2.55 4.71
N PRO A 68 -3.28 -1.61 3.82
CA PRO A 68 -2.22 -1.88 2.85
C PRO A 68 -0.88 -2.20 3.49
N ALA A 69 -0.55 -1.58 4.64
CA ALA A 69 0.69 -1.89 5.36
C ALA A 69 0.71 -3.34 5.87
N VAL A 70 -0.41 -3.81 6.44
CA VAL A 70 -0.53 -5.22 6.89
C VAL A 70 -0.45 -6.18 5.71
N VAL A 71 -1.17 -5.89 4.62
CA VAL A 71 -1.14 -6.73 3.40
C VAL A 71 0.27 -6.76 2.78
N ALA A 72 0.94 -5.61 2.71
CA ALA A 72 2.30 -5.51 2.18
C ALA A 72 3.33 -6.19 3.10
N ALA A 73 3.16 -6.16 4.42
CA ALA A 73 4.05 -6.91 5.32
C ALA A 73 3.93 -8.43 5.12
N LEU A 74 2.73 -8.92 4.76
CA LEU A 74 2.48 -10.35 4.58
C LEU A 74 2.86 -10.87 3.18
N TRP A 75 2.59 -10.09 2.13
CA TRP A 75 2.76 -10.47 0.72
C TRP A 75 3.82 -9.68 -0.06
N GLY A 76 4.44 -8.69 0.57
CA GLY A 76 5.44 -7.84 -0.06
C GLY A 76 6.75 -8.56 -0.37
N SER A 77 7.51 -7.98 -1.29
CA SER A 77 8.80 -8.49 -1.74
C SER A 77 10.00 -7.80 -1.09
N SER A 78 9.80 -6.77 -0.26
CA SER A 78 10.87 -5.96 0.36
C SER A 78 10.72 -5.79 1.88
N TRP A 79 11.79 -6.12 2.62
CA TRP A 79 11.86 -6.07 4.10
C TRP A 79 11.58 -4.69 4.68
N HIS A 80 11.85 -3.63 3.93
CA HIS A 80 11.79 -2.26 4.43
C HIS A 80 10.68 -1.43 3.77
N LEU A 81 9.94 -1.97 2.81
CA LEU A 81 8.93 -1.21 2.08
C LEU A 81 7.68 -1.00 2.94
N VAL A 82 7.28 0.25 3.10
CA VAL A 82 6.00 0.64 3.72
C VAL A 82 5.02 1.01 2.62
N SER A 83 3.82 0.42 2.66
CA SER A 83 2.72 0.73 1.73
C SER A 83 1.62 1.49 2.43
N GLY A 84 1.07 2.51 1.78
CA GLY A 84 0.03 3.38 2.33
C GLY A 84 -0.49 4.37 1.30
N PRO A 85 -1.32 5.34 1.72
CA PRO A 85 -1.86 6.35 0.82
C PRO A 85 -0.73 7.29 0.35
N THR A 86 -0.90 7.86 -0.85
CA THR A 86 0.04 8.84 -1.43
C THR A 86 -0.72 10.04 -1.96
N THR A 87 -0.04 11.18 -2.06
CA THR A 87 -0.61 12.42 -2.63
C THR A 87 -1.17 12.18 -4.03
N ALA A 88 -0.37 11.57 -4.91
CA ALA A 88 -0.75 11.34 -6.30
C ALA A 88 -2.04 10.51 -6.45
N ILE A 89 -2.15 9.40 -5.71
CA ILE A 89 -3.36 8.56 -5.75
C ILE A 89 -4.56 9.32 -5.17
N SER A 90 -4.34 10.12 -4.12
CA SER A 90 -5.41 10.92 -3.49
C SER A 90 -5.99 11.94 -4.46
N ILE A 91 -5.13 12.66 -5.20
CA ILE A 91 -5.55 13.61 -6.24
C ILE A 91 -6.30 12.89 -7.36
N VAL A 92 -5.80 11.74 -7.83
CA VAL A 92 -6.45 10.97 -8.89
C VAL A 92 -7.84 10.49 -8.47
N VAL A 93 -7.99 9.99 -7.25
CA VAL A 93 -9.29 9.58 -6.70
C VAL A 93 -10.25 10.76 -6.66
N PHE A 94 -9.82 11.90 -6.12
CA PHE A 94 -10.65 13.10 -6.05
C PHE A 94 -11.08 13.58 -7.44
N ALA A 95 -10.13 13.74 -8.37
CA ALA A 95 -10.41 14.19 -9.73
C ALA A 95 -11.32 13.24 -10.51
N SER A 96 -11.25 11.93 -10.23
CA SER A 96 -12.08 10.93 -10.90
C SER A 96 -13.52 10.89 -10.40
N ILE A 97 -13.73 11.11 -9.10
CA ILE A 97 -15.05 10.90 -8.46
C ILE A 97 -15.80 12.20 -8.18
N SER A 98 -15.09 13.31 -7.94
CA SER A 98 -15.73 14.62 -7.66
C SER A 98 -16.69 15.13 -8.74
N PRO A 99 -16.56 14.78 -10.05
CA PRO A 99 -17.56 15.13 -11.05
C PRO A 99 -18.85 14.30 -10.96
N LEU A 100 -18.83 13.17 -10.24
CA LEU A 100 -19.92 12.17 -10.21
C LEU A 100 -20.75 12.22 -8.93
N ALA A 101 -20.17 12.72 -7.84
CA ALA A 101 -20.83 12.87 -6.55
C ALA A 101 -20.18 13.97 -5.72
N GLU A 102 -20.93 14.55 -4.80
CA GLU A 102 -20.42 15.58 -3.88
C GLU A 102 -19.40 14.97 -2.90
N PRO A 103 -18.18 15.53 -2.76
CA PRO A 103 -17.17 15.05 -1.82
C PRO A 103 -17.72 14.89 -0.39
N GLY A 104 -17.32 13.82 0.29
CA GLY A 104 -17.80 13.48 1.64
C GLY A 104 -19.24 12.94 1.72
N SER A 105 -20.03 13.00 0.65
CA SER A 105 -21.37 12.39 0.63
C SER A 105 -21.30 10.85 0.71
N PRO A 106 -22.33 10.17 1.23
CA PRO A 106 -22.38 8.70 1.24
C PRO A 106 -22.21 8.08 -0.15
N GLN A 107 -22.75 8.72 -1.19
CA GLN A 107 -22.60 8.28 -2.58
C GLN A 107 -21.15 8.40 -3.05
N PHE A 108 -20.47 9.51 -2.75
CA PHE A 108 -19.06 9.71 -3.10
C PHE A 108 -18.18 8.64 -2.46
N ILE A 109 -18.36 8.39 -1.17
CA ILE A 109 -17.64 7.32 -0.45
C ILE A 109 -17.88 5.96 -1.11
N GLY A 110 -19.13 5.63 -1.45
CA GLY A 110 -19.47 4.39 -2.16
C GLY A 110 -18.76 4.25 -3.51
N LEU A 111 -18.67 5.33 -4.29
CA LEU A 111 -17.96 5.36 -5.56
C LEU A 111 -16.45 5.20 -5.38
N VAL A 112 -15.84 5.87 -4.39
CA VAL A 112 -14.41 5.73 -4.09
C VAL A 112 -14.07 4.31 -3.66
N LEU A 113 -14.88 3.68 -2.81
CA LEU A 113 -14.69 2.29 -2.40
C LEU A 113 -14.81 1.33 -3.59
N THR A 114 -15.78 1.57 -4.49
CA THR A 114 -15.96 0.78 -5.71
C THR A 114 -14.76 0.94 -6.65
N LEU A 115 -14.28 2.16 -6.87
CA LEU A 115 -13.08 2.44 -7.65
C LEU A 115 -11.86 1.72 -7.06
N THR A 116 -11.69 1.78 -5.74
CA THR A 116 -10.59 1.14 -5.02
C THR A 116 -10.63 -0.38 -5.20
N LEU A 117 -11.82 -0.99 -5.09
CA LEU A 117 -12.01 -2.42 -5.32
C LEU A 117 -11.66 -2.80 -6.76
N LEU A 118 -12.16 -2.07 -7.76
CA LEU A 118 -11.87 -2.31 -9.17
C LEU A 118 -10.38 -2.17 -9.48
N ALA A 119 -9.74 -1.13 -8.96
CA ALA A 119 -8.29 -0.94 -9.09
C ALA A 119 -7.51 -2.12 -8.50
N GLY A 120 -7.91 -2.60 -7.31
CA GLY A 120 -7.32 -3.79 -6.69
C GLY A 120 -7.50 -5.07 -7.51
N LEU A 121 -8.69 -5.29 -8.08
CA LEU A 121 -8.95 -6.44 -8.95
C LEU A 121 -8.11 -6.39 -10.24
N ILE A 122 -7.97 -5.20 -10.84
CA ILE A 122 -7.12 -5.00 -12.03
C ILE A 122 -5.66 -5.26 -11.67
N GLN A 123 -5.16 -4.71 -10.55
CA GLN A 123 -3.79 -4.96 -10.09
C GLN A 123 -3.53 -6.43 -9.80
N LEU A 124 -4.50 -7.14 -9.20
CA LEU A 124 -4.42 -8.57 -8.94
C LEU A 124 -4.37 -9.37 -10.25
N ALA A 125 -5.23 -9.05 -11.22
CA ALA A 125 -5.23 -9.68 -12.54
C ALA A 125 -3.89 -9.45 -13.27
N MET A 126 -3.36 -8.22 -13.24
CA MET A 126 -2.05 -7.88 -13.80
C MET A 126 -0.91 -8.63 -13.10
N GLY A 127 -0.97 -8.77 -11.78
CA GLY A 127 -0.03 -9.56 -10.98
C GLY A 127 -0.03 -11.04 -11.37
N LEU A 128 -1.21 -11.63 -11.53
CA LEU A 128 -1.38 -13.02 -11.99
C LEU A 128 -0.87 -13.22 -13.42
N ALA A 129 -1.09 -12.23 -14.30
CA ALA A 129 -0.55 -12.20 -15.66
C ALA A 129 0.96 -11.88 -15.71
N ARG A 130 1.62 -11.68 -14.56
CA ARG A 130 3.05 -11.33 -14.42
C ARG A 130 3.44 -10.05 -15.16
N LEU A 131 2.51 -9.10 -15.29
CA LEU A 131 2.74 -7.82 -15.97
C LEU A 131 3.55 -6.83 -15.14
N GLY A 132 4.00 -7.19 -13.93
CA GLY A 132 4.89 -6.36 -13.12
C GLY A 132 6.22 -6.04 -13.82
N ALA A 133 6.70 -6.89 -14.73
CA ALA A 133 7.89 -6.61 -15.53
C ALA A 133 7.72 -5.37 -16.42
N MET A 134 6.49 -5.00 -16.78
CA MET A 134 6.22 -3.83 -17.62
C MET A 134 6.54 -2.51 -16.92
N VAL A 135 6.50 -2.48 -15.59
CA VAL A 135 6.85 -1.30 -14.79
C VAL A 135 8.32 -0.87 -15.01
N ASN A 136 9.19 -1.82 -15.38
CA ASN A 136 10.60 -1.53 -15.67
C ASN A 136 10.82 -0.72 -16.97
N PHE A 137 9.80 -0.57 -17.81
CA PHE A 137 9.87 0.22 -19.05
C PHE A 137 9.40 1.67 -18.86
N ILE A 138 8.98 2.06 -17.66
CA ILE A 138 8.62 3.45 -17.37
C ILE A 138 9.92 4.28 -17.31
N SER A 139 10.01 5.34 -18.12
CA SER A 139 11.20 6.18 -18.14
C SER A 139 11.36 6.97 -16.84
N HIS A 140 12.62 7.17 -16.44
CA HIS A 140 12.94 7.96 -15.25
C HIS A 140 12.39 9.40 -15.32
N THR A 141 12.39 10.01 -16.52
CA THR A 141 11.85 11.36 -16.74
C THR A 141 10.34 11.43 -16.50
N VAL A 142 9.58 10.39 -16.87
CA VAL A 142 8.14 10.31 -16.60
C VAL A 142 7.88 10.18 -15.10
N ILE A 143 8.67 9.37 -14.39
CA ILE A 143 8.52 9.21 -12.93
C ILE A 143 8.80 10.53 -12.21
N ILE A 144 9.86 11.25 -12.58
CA ILE A 144 10.16 12.57 -12.01
C ILE A 144 9.03 13.56 -12.31
N GLY A 145 8.61 13.65 -13.57
CA GLY A 145 7.56 14.59 -13.97
C GLY A 145 6.24 14.33 -13.25
N PHE A 146 5.85 13.05 -13.13
CA PHE A 146 4.67 12.65 -12.38
C PHE A 146 4.78 13.00 -10.90
N THR A 147 5.92 12.70 -10.26
CA THR A 147 6.14 12.96 -8.84
C THR A 147 6.26 14.44 -8.52
N ALA A 148 6.76 15.26 -9.46
CA ALA A 148 6.85 16.71 -9.28
C ALA A 148 5.52 17.45 -9.54
N GLY A 149 4.65 16.87 -10.37
CA GLY A 149 3.34 17.45 -10.68
C GLY A 149 2.22 17.04 -9.71
N ALA A 150 2.38 15.89 -9.04
CA ALA A 150 1.48 15.39 -8.01
C ALA A 150 1.78 16.02 -6.64
#